data_AF-A0A931PH82-F1
#
_entry.id   AF-A0A931PH82-F1
#
_cell.length_a   1.000
_cell.length_b   1.000
_cell.length_c   1.000
_cell.angle_alpha   90.00
_cell.angle_beta   90.00
_cell.angle_gamma   90.00
#
_symmetry.space_group_name_H-M   'P 1'
#
loop_
_entity.id
_entity.type
_entity.pdbx_description
1 polymer ?
#
loop_
_entity_poly.entity_id
_entity_poly.type
_entity_poly.pdbx_seq_one_letter_code
_entity_poly.pdbx_strand_id
1 'polypeptide(L)'
;MTSNRPAQGADPITEMEAQPVDRSAAPALSPSRVEEVSSADAETKVSVILAEYAALREELMYFLSSSRQYTTFQITTGFGQIGGVGLLYGEEVSVTLVLLIYLFGFPTLNFLLAMRTLESTSKILVIADYIHKGIKPQLARYFGPSETFFDWEEHKAASNRVDPTTLLTLDRFKWFVFIFAMLISFGTAFGVFIANVEKLSLTSIIAGAAPSSAPLPGQVRALPDVFFLSLALICAAFAFLRKVSRTFDEVRGECYDGDR
;
A
#
# COMPACT_ATOMS: atom_id res chain seq x y z
N MET A 1 6.60 -3.28 42.03
CA MET A 1 7.24 -2.13 41.36
C MET A 1 6.15 -1.33 40.67
N THR A 2 5.65 -0.32 41.37
CA THR A 2 4.54 0.55 40.96
C THR A 2 5.10 1.71 40.13
N SER A 3 4.76 1.73 38.84
CA SER A 3 5.21 2.76 37.90
C SER A 3 4.27 3.97 37.96
N ASN A 4 4.79 5.07 38.51
CA ASN A 4 4.17 6.39 38.51
C ASN A 4 4.15 6.96 37.09
N ARG A 5 2.95 7.22 36.57
CA ARG A 5 2.74 8.00 35.33
C ARG A 5 2.41 9.43 35.73
N PRO A 6 3.18 10.46 35.31
CA PRO A 6 2.86 11.84 35.64
C PRO A 6 1.65 12.31 34.83
N ALA A 7 0.79 13.06 35.51
CA ALA A 7 -0.37 13.75 34.96
C ALA A 7 0.07 14.74 33.89
N GLN A 8 -0.48 14.58 32.69
CA GLN A 8 -0.32 15.52 31.58
C GLN A 8 -1.30 16.67 31.79
N GLY A 9 -0.75 17.89 31.78
CA GLY A 9 -1.46 19.13 32.07
C GLY A 9 -2.64 19.36 31.15
N ALA A 10 -3.73 19.81 31.77
CA ALA A 10 -4.87 20.37 31.08
C ALA A 10 -4.47 21.73 30.48
N ASP A 11 -4.61 21.86 29.17
CA ASP A 11 -4.51 23.14 28.49
C ASP A 11 -5.67 24.06 28.91
N PRO A 12 -5.43 25.37 29.10
CA PRO A 12 -6.46 26.32 29.45
C PRO A 12 -7.44 26.49 28.30
N ILE A 13 -8.70 26.17 28.59
CA ILE A 13 -9.85 26.51 27.75
C ILE A 13 -9.92 28.03 27.68
N THR A 14 -9.50 28.59 26.55
CA THR A 14 -9.76 29.98 26.18
C THR A 14 -11.27 30.14 26.03
N GLU A 15 -11.87 30.69 27.08
CA GLU A 15 -13.26 31.07 27.18
C GLU A 15 -13.52 32.22 26.18
N MET A 16 -13.88 31.86 24.94
CA MET A 16 -14.42 32.81 23.97
C MET A 16 -15.84 33.17 24.41
N GLU A 17 -15.93 34.31 25.08
CA GLU A 17 -17.12 35.05 25.45
C GLU A 17 -18.12 35.08 24.28
N ALA A 18 -19.19 34.29 24.41
CA ALA A 18 -20.27 34.23 23.45
C ALA A 18 -21.02 35.55 23.46
N GLN A 19 -20.75 36.41 22.48
CA GLN A 19 -21.58 37.59 22.22
C GLN A 19 -23.03 37.13 21.97
N PRO A 20 -24.02 37.70 22.67
CA PRO A 20 -25.42 37.45 22.39
C PRO A 20 -25.74 38.04 21.01
N VAL A 21 -25.83 37.17 20.01
CA VAL A 21 -26.31 37.52 18.67
C VAL A 21 -27.78 37.90 18.81
N ASP A 22 -28.04 39.19 18.68
CA ASP A 22 -29.37 39.80 18.63
C ASP A 22 -30.17 39.20 17.46
N ARG A 23 -31.13 38.32 17.78
CA ARG A 23 -32.01 37.63 16.83
C ARG A 23 -33.20 38.50 16.39
N SER A 24 -33.25 39.78 16.72
CA SER A 24 -34.47 40.57 16.60
C SER A 24 -34.73 41.24 15.24
N ALA A 25 -33.94 40.94 14.21
CA ALA A 25 -34.19 41.41 12.84
C ALA A 25 -34.03 40.27 11.84
N ALA A 26 -34.96 39.31 11.86
CA ALA A 26 -35.12 38.38 10.74
C ALA A 26 -35.63 39.19 9.53
N PRO A 27 -34.84 39.38 8.46
CA PRO A 27 -35.36 39.93 7.21
C PRO A 27 -36.48 39.01 6.75
N ALA A 28 -37.67 39.58 6.52
CA ALA A 28 -38.81 38.87 5.97
C ALA A 28 -38.38 38.20 4.66
N LEU A 29 -38.13 36.89 4.74
CA LEU A 29 -37.82 36.03 3.60
C LEU A 29 -38.97 36.18 2.61
N SER A 30 -38.71 36.91 1.51
CA SER A 30 -39.64 36.99 0.40
C SER A 30 -39.98 35.56 -0.03
N PRO A 31 -41.27 35.20 -0.07
CA PRO A 31 -41.69 33.85 -0.37
C PRO A 31 -41.27 33.48 -1.80
N SER A 32 -40.46 32.43 -1.88
CA SER A 32 -40.39 31.48 -2.98
C SER A 32 -40.38 32.09 -4.38
N ARG A 33 -39.21 32.59 -4.81
CA ARG A 33 -38.85 32.47 -6.21
C ARG A 33 -38.58 30.97 -6.44
N VAL A 34 -39.64 30.24 -6.77
CA VAL A 34 -39.51 28.92 -7.39
C VAL A 34 -38.74 29.17 -8.67
N GLU A 35 -37.43 28.98 -8.64
CA GLU A 35 -36.65 28.85 -9.86
C GLU A 35 -37.24 27.66 -10.58
N GLU A 36 -38.09 27.97 -11.56
CA GLU A 36 -38.54 27.05 -12.58
C GLU A 36 -37.27 26.67 -13.35
N VAL A 37 -36.54 25.68 -12.81
CA VAL A 37 -35.37 25.10 -13.46
C VAL A 37 -35.88 24.60 -14.79
N SER A 38 -35.52 25.31 -15.85
CA SER A 38 -35.86 24.97 -17.23
C SER A 38 -35.56 23.48 -17.43
N SER A 39 -36.52 22.72 -17.95
CA SER A 39 -36.35 21.29 -18.21
C SER A 39 -35.11 21.00 -19.07
N ALA A 40 -34.76 21.94 -19.97
CA ALA A 40 -33.55 21.86 -20.78
C ALA A 40 -32.25 21.95 -19.95
N ASP A 41 -32.24 22.72 -18.85
CA ASP A 41 -31.09 22.81 -17.96
C ASP A 41 -30.93 21.54 -17.12
N ALA A 42 -32.04 20.90 -16.76
CA ALA A 42 -32.03 19.61 -16.06
C ALA A 42 -31.48 18.49 -16.96
N GLU A 43 -31.94 18.40 -18.21
CA GLU A 43 -31.42 17.44 -19.19
C GLU A 43 -29.93 17.63 -19.46
N THR A 44 -29.49 18.88 -19.58
CA THR A 44 -28.07 19.21 -19.77
C THR A 44 -27.24 18.77 -18.56
N LYS A 45 -27.69 19.07 -17.33
CA LYS A 45 -27.00 18.64 -16.10
C LYS A 45 -26.90 17.12 -16.00
N VAL A 46 -28.00 16.41 -16.28
CA VAL A 46 -28.01 14.93 -16.27
C VAL A 46 -27.02 14.37 -17.29
N SER A 47 -26.98 14.92 -18.50
CA SER A 47 -26.05 14.47 -19.54
C SER A 47 -24.58 14.68 -19.13
N VAL A 48 -24.26 15.79 -18.46
CA VAL A 48 -22.92 16.08 -17.93
C VAL A 48 -22.53 15.09 -16.84
N ILE A 49 -23.43 14.81 -15.88
CA ILE A 49 -23.16 13.85 -14.80
C ILE A 49 -22.96 12.44 -15.34
N LEU A 50 -23.76 12.03 -16.34
CA LEU A 50 -23.60 10.73 -16.99
C LEU A 50 -22.28 10.64 -17.77
N ALA A 51 -21.86 11.71 -18.44
CA ALA A 51 -20.57 11.77 -19.11
C ALA A 51 -19.40 11.68 -18.11
N GLU A 52 -19.50 12.38 -16.98
CA GLU A 52 -18.51 12.32 -15.89
C GLU A 52 -18.45 10.90 -15.28
N TYR A 53 -19.60 10.28 -15.00
CA TYR A 53 -19.67 8.89 -14.53
C TYR A 53 -18.98 7.92 -15.51
N ALA A 54 -19.25 8.06 -16.81
CA ALA A 54 -18.64 7.23 -17.84
C ALA A 54 -17.11 7.40 -17.89
N ALA A 55 -16.62 8.64 -17.84
CA ALA A 55 -15.20 8.95 -17.83
C ALA A 55 -14.49 8.37 -16.60
N LEU A 56 -15.07 8.54 -15.40
CA LEU A 56 -14.52 7.98 -14.16
C LEU A 56 -14.49 6.45 -14.18
N ARG A 57 -15.51 5.82 -14.77
CA ARG A 57 -15.56 4.36 -14.90
C ARG A 57 -14.49 3.84 -15.86
N GLU A 58 -14.21 4.56 -16.94
CA GLU A 58 -13.12 4.24 -17.85
C GLU A 58 -11.75 4.38 -17.16
N GLU A 59 -11.56 5.46 -16.42
CA GLU A 59 -10.34 5.70 -15.63
C GLU A 59 -10.14 4.61 -14.55
N LEU A 60 -11.21 4.20 -13.87
CA LEU A 60 -11.20 3.11 -12.90
C LEU A 60 -10.74 1.79 -13.56
N MET A 61 -11.25 1.47 -14.75
CA MET A 61 -10.85 0.27 -15.50
C MET A 61 -9.39 0.34 -15.95
N TYR A 62 -8.91 1.51 -16.36
CA TYR A 62 -7.51 1.74 -16.68
C TYR A 62 -6.61 1.40 -15.48
N PHE A 63 -6.89 1.94 -14.29
CA PHE A 63 -6.07 1.66 -13.10
C PHE A 63 -6.15 0.20 -12.64
N LEU A 64 -7.34 -0.42 -12.72
CA LEU A 64 -7.50 -1.84 -12.42
C LEU A 64 -6.66 -2.72 -13.34
N SER A 65 -6.65 -2.41 -14.64
CA SER A 65 -5.83 -3.13 -15.62
C SER A 65 -4.32 -2.97 -15.33
N SER A 66 -3.88 -1.76 -14.98
CA SER A 66 -2.49 -1.45 -14.64
C SER A 66 -2.05 -2.18 -13.36
N SER A 67 -2.88 -2.18 -12.30
CA SER A 67 -2.61 -2.90 -11.05
C SER A 67 -2.45 -4.41 -11.28
N ARG A 68 -3.27 -4.99 -12.17
CA ARG A 68 -3.16 -6.40 -12.57
C ARG A 68 -1.85 -6.70 -13.30
N GLN A 69 -1.41 -5.81 -14.18
CA GLN A 69 -0.14 -5.96 -14.90
C GLN A 69 1.05 -5.96 -13.93
N TYR A 70 1.10 -5.04 -12.96
CA TYR A 70 2.16 -5.00 -11.96
C TYR A 70 2.18 -6.26 -11.09
N THR A 71 1.01 -6.74 -10.67
CA THR A 71 0.91 -7.97 -9.89
C THR A 71 1.38 -9.19 -10.70
N THR A 72 1.03 -9.26 -11.98
CA THR A 72 1.46 -10.36 -12.87
C THR A 72 2.96 -10.33 -13.11
N PHE A 73 3.52 -9.13 -13.33
CA PHE A 73 4.96 -8.94 -13.48
C PHE A 73 5.69 -9.37 -12.20
N GLN A 74 5.19 -8.95 -11.03
CA GLN A 74 5.73 -9.34 -9.73
C GLN A 74 5.74 -10.87 -9.52
N ILE A 75 4.63 -11.55 -9.82
CA ILE A 75 4.54 -13.02 -9.72
C ILE A 75 5.55 -13.68 -10.66
N THR A 76 5.64 -13.20 -11.90
CA THR A 76 6.58 -13.71 -12.91
C THR A 76 8.03 -13.50 -12.47
N THR A 77 8.37 -12.32 -11.96
CA THR A 77 9.69 -12.02 -11.40
C THR A 77 9.99 -12.90 -10.19
N GLY A 78 9.04 -13.13 -9.29
CA GLY A 78 9.21 -14.02 -8.14
C GLY A 78 9.51 -15.47 -8.57
N PHE A 79 8.79 -16.02 -9.53
CA PHE A 79 9.11 -17.34 -10.09
C PHE A 79 10.46 -17.36 -10.83
N GLY A 80 10.78 -16.29 -11.56
CA GLY A 80 12.08 -16.11 -12.20
C GLY A 80 13.24 -16.08 -11.21
N GLN A 81 13.05 -15.44 -10.05
CA GLN A 81 14.05 -15.44 -8.97
C GLN A 81 14.29 -16.85 -8.45
N ILE A 82 13.22 -17.61 -8.16
CA ILE A 82 13.29 -19.01 -7.69
C ILE A 82 14.03 -19.89 -8.71
N GLY A 83 13.68 -19.78 -9.99
CA GLY A 83 14.37 -20.50 -11.07
C GLY A 83 15.84 -20.09 -11.20
N GLY A 84 16.12 -18.80 -11.08
CA GLY A 84 17.48 -18.25 -11.09
C GLY A 84 18.35 -18.82 -9.96
N VAL A 85 17.78 -19.00 -8.75
CA VAL A 85 18.51 -19.63 -7.64
C VAL A 85 19.05 -21.00 -8.04
N GLY A 86 18.24 -21.83 -8.70
CA GLY A 86 18.64 -23.17 -9.13
C GLY A 86 19.83 -23.17 -10.09
N LEU A 87 19.89 -22.19 -10.99
CA LEU A 87 21.02 -22.03 -11.93
C LEU A 87 22.31 -21.60 -11.23
N LEU A 88 22.19 -20.71 -10.23
CA LEU A 88 23.34 -20.19 -9.49
C LEU A 88 24.07 -21.23 -8.63
N TYR A 89 23.41 -22.33 -8.23
CA TYR A 89 24.04 -23.40 -7.45
C TYR A 89 24.94 -24.32 -8.30
N GLY A 90 24.82 -24.29 -9.63
CA GLY A 90 25.54 -25.20 -10.54
C GLY A 90 26.76 -24.61 -11.26
N GLU A 91 26.86 -23.29 -11.35
CA GLU A 91 27.89 -22.60 -12.16
C GLU A 91 28.82 -21.72 -11.30
N GLU A 92 30.05 -21.47 -11.78
CA GLU A 92 31.00 -20.52 -11.18
C GLU A 92 30.56 -19.06 -11.44
N VAL A 93 29.37 -18.70 -10.98
CA VAL A 93 28.88 -17.33 -11.11
C VAL A 93 29.59 -16.44 -10.10
N SER A 94 29.98 -15.24 -10.54
CA SER A 94 30.59 -14.22 -9.68
C SER A 94 29.70 -13.94 -8.48
N VAL A 95 30.18 -14.31 -7.29
CA VAL A 95 29.52 -14.12 -5.99
C VAL A 95 29.10 -12.66 -5.81
N THR A 96 29.97 -11.73 -6.20
CA THR A 96 29.72 -10.29 -6.12
C THR A 96 28.51 -9.88 -6.95
N LEU A 97 28.36 -10.44 -8.17
CA LEU A 97 27.23 -10.14 -9.04
C LEU A 97 25.93 -10.71 -8.47
N VAL A 98 25.97 -11.94 -7.95
CA VAL A 98 24.81 -12.55 -7.29
C VAL A 98 24.38 -11.74 -6.08
N LEU A 99 25.31 -11.34 -5.21
CA LEU A 99 25.02 -10.50 -4.06
C LEU A 99 24.45 -9.15 -4.48
N LEU A 100 25.02 -8.50 -5.50
CA LEU A 100 24.52 -7.21 -5.97
C LEU A 100 23.06 -7.32 -6.46
N ILE A 101 22.76 -8.33 -7.27
CA ILE A 101 21.43 -8.52 -7.86
C ILE A 101 20.42 -8.94 -6.78
N TYR A 102 20.73 -9.91 -5.94
CA TYR A 102 19.79 -10.48 -4.98
C TYR A 102 19.64 -9.64 -3.71
N LEU A 103 20.67 -8.88 -3.30
CA LEU A 103 20.60 -8.01 -2.13
C LEU A 103 20.06 -6.62 -2.45
N PHE A 104 20.38 -6.08 -3.63
CA PHE A 104 20.00 -4.71 -3.99
C PHE A 104 19.05 -4.65 -5.19
N GLY A 105 19.36 -5.34 -6.29
CA GLY A 105 18.58 -5.24 -7.53
C GLY A 105 17.13 -5.68 -7.35
N PHE A 106 16.93 -6.94 -6.98
CA PHE A 106 15.62 -7.55 -6.83
C PHE A 106 14.77 -6.92 -5.71
N PRO A 107 15.28 -6.71 -4.48
CA PRO A 107 14.51 -6.02 -3.45
C PRO A 107 14.09 -4.61 -3.87
N THR A 108 14.98 -3.84 -4.53
CA THR A 108 14.65 -2.49 -5.01
C THR A 108 13.56 -2.54 -6.09
N LEU A 109 13.68 -3.44 -7.06
CA LEU A 109 12.66 -3.63 -8.11
C LEU A 109 11.30 -4.00 -7.50
N ASN A 110 11.27 -4.97 -6.59
CA ASN A 110 10.05 -5.40 -5.90
C ASN A 110 9.44 -4.27 -5.05
N PHE A 111 10.27 -3.45 -4.41
CA PHE A 111 9.81 -2.28 -3.66
C PHE A 111 9.16 -1.24 -4.58
N LEU A 112 9.78 -0.92 -5.71
CA LEU A 112 9.22 0.03 -6.68
C LEU A 112 7.88 -0.46 -7.25
N LEU A 113 7.77 -1.76 -7.54
CA LEU A 113 6.52 -2.38 -8.00
C LEU A 113 5.43 -2.32 -6.92
N ALA A 114 5.78 -2.56 -5.66
CA ALA A 114 4.85 -2.42 -4.55
C ALA A 114 4.34 -0.99 -4.42
N MET A 115 5.23 0.02 -4.51
CA MET A 115 4.85 1.43 -4.47
C MET A 115 3.92 1.83 -5.62
N ARG A 116 4.19 1.36 -6.85
CA ARG A 116 3.31 1.61 -8.00
C ARG A 116 1.94 0.95 -7.86
N THR A 117 1.91 -0.26 -7.30
CA THR A 117 0.66 -0.97 -7.03
C THR A 117 -0.16 -0.25 -5.98
N LEU A 118 0.49 0.28 -4.93
CA LEU A 118 -0.15 1.08 -3.89
C LEU A 118 -0.73 2.38 -4.44
N GLU A 119 0.03 3.11 -5.27
CA GLU A 119 -0.41 4.34 -5.92
C GLU A 119 -1.68 4.09 -6.76
N SER A 120 -1.67 3.06 -7.61
CA SER A 120 -2.84 2.69 -8.42
C SER A 120 -4.04 2.32 -7.55
N THR A 121 -3.81 1.55 -6.49
CA THR A 121 -4.88 1.15 -5.54
C THR A 121 -5.49 2.35 -4.84
N SER A 122 -4.69 3.35 -4.43
CA SER A 122 -5.22 4.58 -3.84
C SER A 122 -6.11 5.37 -4.81
N LYS A 123 -5.72 5.49 -6.09
CA LYS A 123 -6.53 6.18 -7.10
C LYS A 123 -7.85 5.46 -7.36
N ILE A 124 -7.82 4.13 -7.44
CA ILE A 124 -9.02 3.29 -7.56
C ILE A 124 -9.99 3.57 -6.41
N LEU A 125 -9.48 3.64 -5.16
CA LEU A 125 -10.31 3.89 -3.99
C LEU A 125 -10.93 5.29 -4.02
N VAL A 126 -10.16 6.32 -4.36
CA VAL A 126 -10.66 7.71 -4.45
C VAL A 126 -11.74 7.83 -5.53
N ILE A 127 -11.52 7.27 -6.71
CA ILE A 127 -12.51 7.30 -7.81
C ILE A 127 -13.76 6.53 -7.42
N ALA A 128 -13.62 5.34 -6.83
CA ALA A 128 -14.76 4.55 -6.39
C ALA A 128 -15.58 5.27 -5.30
N ASP A 129 -14.91 5.92 -4.35
CA ASP A 129 -15.57 6.70 -3.30
C ASP A 129 -16.30 7.92 -3.88
N TYR A 130 -15.68 8.64 -4.82
CA TYR A 130 -16.33 9.77 -5.50
C TYR A 130 -17.55 9.34 -6.34
N ILE A 131 -17.47 8.22 -7.04
CA ILE A 131 -18.63 7.66 -7.74
C ILE A 131 -19.75 7.34 -6.74
N HIS A 132 -19.41 6.69 -5.62
CA HIS A 132 -20.39 6.21 -4.66
C HIS A 132 -21.06 7.33 -3.84
N LYS A 133 -20.27 8.27 -3.32
CA LYS A 133 -20.75 9.37 -2.45
C LYS A 133 -21.11 10.63 -3.22
N GLY A 134 -20.46 10.88 -4.36
CA GLY A 134 -20.67 12.08 -5.18
C GLY A 134 -21.69 11.87 -6.28
N ILE A 135 -21.42 10.97 -7.21
CA ILE A 135 -22.17 10.84 -8.46
C ILE A 135 -23.50 10.09 -8.28
N LYS A 136 -23.51 8.96 -7.56
CA LYS A 136 -24.73 8.17 -7.35
C LYS A 136 -25.88 8.95 -6.70
N PRO A 137 -25.67 9.69 -5.59
CA PRO A 137 -26.76 10.44 -4.97
C PRO A 137 -27.28 11.56 -5.87
N GLN A 138 -26.42 12.15 -6.70
CA GLN A 138 -26.84 13.16 -7.67
C GLN A 138 -27.73 12.54 -8.75
N LEU A 139 -27.33 11.40 -9.34
CA LEU A 139 -28.14 10.69 -10.33
C LEU A 139 -29.48 10.21 -9.73
N ALA A 140 -29.48 9.68 -8.51
CA ALA A 140 -30.69 9.23 -7.82
C ALA A 140 -31.73 10.36 -7.60
N ARG A 141 -31.29 11.63 -7.50
CA ARG A 141 -32.21 12.78 -7.42
C ARG A 141 -32.95 13.04 -8.72
N TYR A 142 -32.34 12.74 -9.88
CA TYR A 142 -32.93 13.00 -11.19
C TYR A 142 -33.78 11.84 -11.70
N PHE A 143 -33.33 10.60 -11.47
CA PHE A 143 -33.99 9.38 -11.94
C PHE A 143 -34.93 8.75 -10.90
N GLY A 144 -34.92 9.28 -9.68
CA GLY A 144 -35.69 8.75 -8.56
C GLY A 144 -35.07 7.48 -7.95
N PRO A 145 -35.55 7.07 -6.76
CA PRO A 145 -35.01 5.93 -6.02
C PRO A 145 -35.39 4.56 -6.60
N SER A 146 -36.28 4.49 -7.59
CA SER A 146 -36.81 3.24 -8.16
C SER A 146 -36.23 2.87 -9.53
N GLU A 147 -35.36 3.70 -10.10
CA GLU A 147 -34.76 3.36 -11.39
C GLU A 147 -33.60 2.38 -11.22
N THR A 148 -33.75 1.25 -11.91
CA THR A 148 -32.85 0.08 -12.00
C THR A 148 -31.46 0.38 -12.58
N PHE A 149 -31.09 1.66 -12.70
CA PHE A 149 -29.87 2.12 -13.36
C PHE A 149 -28.61 1.55 -12.68
N PHE A 150 -28.67 1.37 -11.36
CA PHE A 150 -27.61 0.76 -10.56
C PHE A 150 -27.93 -0.68 -10.11
N ASP A 151 -29.06 -1.27 -10.51
CA ASP A 151 -29.44 -2.63 -10.10
C ASP A 151 -28.37 -3.64 -10.48
N TRP A 152 -27.69 -3.46 -11.61
CA TRP A 152 -26.61 -4.37 -11.99
C TRP A 152 -25.39 -4.22 -11.06
N GLU A 153 -25.12 -3.02 -10.53
CA GLU A 153 -24.05 -2.81 -9.54
C GLU A 153 -24.45 -3.37 -8.19
N GLU A 154 -25.69 -3.15 -7.76
CA GLU A 154 -26.24 -3.69 -6.52
C GLU A 154 -26.35 -5.21 -6.58
N HIS A 155 -26.79 -5.77 -7.71
CA HIS A 155 -26.78 -7.20 -7.96
C HIS A 155 -25.36 -7.75 -7.96
N LYS A 156 -24.39 -7.03 -8.51
CA LYS A 156 -22.98 -7.44 -8.47
C LYS A 156 -22.40 -7.36 -7.05
N ALA A 157 -22.79 -6.36 -6.26
CA ALA A 157 -22.43 -6.25 -4.86
C ALA A 157 -23.10 -7.35 -4.01
N ALA A 158 -24.37 -7.65 -4.30
CA ALA A 158 -25.16 -8.67 -3.61
C ALA A 158 -24.77 -10.10 -4.00
N SER A 159 -24.26 -10.31 -5.22
CA SER A 159 -23.73 -11.60 -5.68
C SER A 159 -22.26 -11.81 -5.25
N ASN A 160 -21.45 -10.75 -5.22
CA ASN A 160 -20.15 -10.75 -4.56
C ASN A 160 -20.27 -10.45 -3.06
N ARG A 161 -20.99 -11.31 -2.31
CA ARG A 161 -20.86 -11.39 -0.83
C ARG A 161 -19.49 -11.92 -0.42
N VAL A 162 -18.43 -11.34 -0.95
CA VAL A 162 -17.10 -11.52 -0.41
C VAL A 162 -17.11 -10.72 0.87
N ASP A 163 -17.13 -11.44 2.00
CA ASP A 163 -17.07 -10.84 3.33
C ASP A 163 -16.00 -9.74 3.34
N PRO A 164 -16.28 -8.53 3.85
CA PRO A 164 -15.28 -7.46 3.99
C PRO A 164 -13.95 -7.96 4.58
N THR A 165 -13.99 -8.94 5.48
CA THR A 165 -12.79 -9.60 6.02
C THR A 165 -11.99 -10.33 4.95
N THR A 166 -12.65 -10.99 4.00
CA THR A 166 -12.04 -11.70 2.88
C THR A 166 -11.39 -10.73 1.90
N LEU A 167 -12.03 -9.59 1.62
CA LEU A 167 -11.41 -8.51 0.81
C LEU A 167 -10.15 -7.98 1.50
N LEU A 168 -10.21 -7.74 2.81
CA LEU A 168 -9.06 -7.31 3.61
C LEU A 168 -7.94 -8.35 3.62
N THR A 169 -8.31 -9.63 3.69
CA THR A 169 -7.36 -10.74 3.65
C THR A 169 -6.72 -10.86 2.28
N LEU A 170 -7.48 -10.66 1.20
CA LEU A 170 -6.96 -10.64 -0.16
C LEU A 170 -5.95 -9.51 -0.36
N ASP A 171 -6.22 -8.35 0.23
CA ASP A 171 -5.32 -7.19 0.15
C ASP A 171 -4.03 -7.44 0.95
N ARG A 172 -4.13 -8.00 2.16
CA ARG A 172 -2.97 -8.48 2.92
C ARG A 172 -2.19 -9.55 2.18
N PHE A 173 -2.87 -10.45 1.47
CA PHE A 173 -2.24 -11.50 0.67
C PHE A 173 -1.46 -10.91 -0.53
N LYS A 174 -1.95 -9.83 -1.15
CA LYS A 174 -1.17 -9.12 -2.18
C LYS A 174 0.15 -8.59 -1.62
N TRP A 175 0.13 -7.98 -0.44
CA TRP A 175 1.36 -7.53 0.23
C TRP A 175 2.30 -8.68 0.57
N PHE A 176 1.74 -9.84 0.93
CA PHE A 176 2.53 -11.04 1.18
C PHE A 176 3.35 -11.46 -0.06
N VAL A 177 2.82 -11.31 -1.29
CA VAL A 177 3.57 -11.61 -2.52
C VAL A 177 4.85 -10.76 -2.64
N PHE A 178 4.78 -9.48 -2.29
CA PHE A 178 5.95 -8.59 -2.33
C PHE A 178 6.97 -8.93 -1.23
N ILE A 179 6.48 -9.14 0.00
CA ILE A 179 7.34 -9.50 1.14
C ILE A 179 8.01 -10.85 0.88
N PHE A 180 7.28 -11.83 0.37
CA PHE A 180 7.79 -13.16 0.08
C PHE A 180 8.92 -13.13 -0.96
N ALA A 181 8.75 -12.37 -2.05
CA ALA A 181 9.80 -12.19 -3.06
C ALA A 181 11.06 -11.52 -2.48
N MET A 182 10.89 -10.54 -1.59
CA MET A 182 12.02 -9.94 -0.87
C MET A 182 12.73 -10.96 0.02
N LEU A 183 11.97 -11.76 0.80
CA LEU A 183 12.54 -12.79 1.67
C LEU A 183 13.32 -13.85 0.89
N ILE A 184 12.81 -14.29 -0.27
CA ILE A 184 13.56 -15.19 -1.17
C ILE A 184 14.85 -14.54 -1.63
N SER A 185 14.80 -13.26 -2.02
CA SER A 185 15.97 -12.53 -2.52
C SER A 185 17.06 -12.43 -1.43
N PHE A 186 16.68 -12.02 -0.22
CA PHE A 186 17.57 -11.96 0.94
C PHE A 186 18.10 -13.34 1.35
N GLY A 187 17.23 -14.35 1.41
CA GLY A 187 17.61 -15.72 1.76
C GLY A 187 18.62 -16.31 0.79
N THR A 188 18.45 -16.05 -0.51
CA THR A 188 19.40 -16.48 -1.55
C THR A 188 20.73 -15.77 -1.41
N ALA A 189 20.74 -14.44 -1.27
CA ALA A 189 21.96 -13.67 -1.06
C ALA A 189 22.72 -14.17 0.18
N PHE A 190 22.01 -14.42 1.27
CA PHE A 190 22.58 -14.94 2.51
C PHE A 190 23.14 -16.36 2.34
N GLY A 191 22.41 -17.27 1.70
CA GLY A 191 22.88 -18.64 1.45
C GLY A 191 24.16 -18.66 0.59
N VAL A 192 24.20 -17.87 -0.48
CA VAL A 192 25.39 -17.72 -1.33
C VAL A 192 26.56 -17.13 -0.55
N PHE A 193 26.31 -16.15 0.32
CA PHE A 193 27.33 -15.58 1.18
C PHE A 193 27.95 -16.63 2.11
N ILE A 194 27.13 -17.40 2.84
CA ILE A 194 27.59 -18.45 3.75
C ILE A 194 28.42 -19.51 3.00
N ALA A 195 27.94 -19.99 1.85
CA ALA A 195 28.64 -20.98 1.05
C ALA A 195 30.03 -20.51 0.60
N ASN A 196 30.19 -19.21 0.31
CA ASN A 196 31.49 -18.65 -0.08
C ASN A 196 32.43 -18.42 1.10
N VAL A 197 31.91 -18.05 2.27
CA VAL A 197 32.70 -17.97 3.50
C VAL A 197 33.28 -19.34 3.87
N GLU A 198 32.49 -20.41 3.73
CA GLU A 198 32.97 -21.79 3.95
C GLU A 198 34.08 -22.18 2.97
N LYS A 199 33.92 -21.85 1.69
CA LYS A 199 34.96 -22.10 0.66
C LYS A 199 36.27 -21.38 0.98
N LEU A 200 36.21 -20.11 1.38
CA LEU A 200 37.39 -19.31 1.78
C LEU A 200 38.08 -19.88 3.03
N SER A 201 37.31 -20.35 4.00
CA SER A 201 37.83 -21.02 5.20
C SER A 201 38.61 -22.29 4.82
N LEU A 202 38.02 -23.16 4.00
CA LEU A 202 38.65 -24.41 3.58
C LEU A 202 39.92 -24.19 2.74
N THR A 203 39.93 -23.20 1.84
CA THR A 203 41.12 -22.87 1.06
C THR A 203 42.24 -22.33 1.94
N SER A 204 41.95 -21.53 2.98
CA SER A 204 42.98 -21.06 3.92
C SER A 204 43.64 -22.18 4.73
N ILE A 205 42.87 -23.22 5.08
CA ILE A 205 43.36 -24.41 5.81
C ILE A 205 44.23 -25.28 4.90
N ILE A 206 43.79 -25.52 3.66
CA ILE A 206 44.51 -26.36 2.70
C ILE A 206 45.76 -25.64 2.15
N ALA A 207 45.67 -24.32 1.95
CA ALA A 207 46.79 -23.51 1.45
C ALA A 207 47.96 -23.46 2.43
N GLY A 208 47.78 -23.91 3.69
CA GLY A 208 48.82 -24.62 4.42
C GLY A 208 50.20 -23.98 4.36
N ALA A 209 50.25 -22.65 4.38
CA ALA A 209 51.45 -21.93 4.71
C ALA A 209 51.84 -22.44 6.09
N ALA A 210 53.08 -22.92 6.19
CA ALA A 210 53.67 -23.40 7.42
C ALA A 210 53.27 -22.50 8.60
N PRO A 211 53.00 -23.07 9.79
CA PRO A 211 52.53 -22.33 10.95
C PRO A 211 53.59 -21.29 11.38
N SER A 212 53.58 -20.11 10.76
CA SER A 212 54.25 -18.93 11.28
C SER A 212 53.33 -18.38 12.35
N SER A 213 53.79 -18.43 13.59
CA SER A 213 53.11 -18.08 14.83
C SER A 213 52.70 -16.60 14.99
N ALA A 214 52.52 -15.86 13.89
CA ALA A 214 52.10 -14.48 13.92
C ALA A 214 50.56 -14.39 13.82
N PRO A 215 49.86 -13.95 14.89
CA PRO A 215 48.43 -13.70 14.81
C PRO A 215 48.20 -12.55 13.83
N LEU A 216 47.58 -12.83 12.67
CA LEU A 216 47.15 -11.80 11.72
C LEU A 216 46.08 -10.93 12.42
N PRO A 217 46.38 -9.67 12.75
CA PRO A 217 45.43 -8.79 13.40
C PRO A 217 44.53 -8.19 12.31
N GLY A 218 43.25 -8.56 12.29
CA GLY A 218 42.22 -7.71 11.68
C GLY A 218 41.09 -8.35 10.89
N GLN A 219 41.11 -9.64 10.57
CA GLN A 219 40.29 -10.13 9.44
C GLN A 219 38.99 -10.90 9.76
N VAL A 220 38.38 -10.76 10.94
CA VAL A 220 37.12 -11.51 11.24
C VAL A 220 35.99 -10.67 11.86
N ARG A 221 36.14 -9.35 12.04
CA ARG A 221 35.08 -8.55 12.70
C ARG A 221 33.98 -7.99 11.80
N ALA A 222 34.12 -8.02 10.46
CA ALA A 222 33.14 -7.38 9.57
C ALA A 222 31.88 -8.23 9.26
N LEU A 223 31.91 -9.53 9.57
CA LEU A 223 30.80 -10.46 9.30
C LEU A 223 29.51 -10.20 10.10
N PRO A 224 29.56 -9.95 11.43
CA PRO A 224 28.35 -9.60 12.18
C PRO A 224 27.71 -8.30 11.69
N ASP A 225 28.50 -7.30 11.28
CA ASP A 225 27.98 -5.98 10.93
C ASP A 225 27.06 -6.01 9.71
N VAL A 226 27.36 -6.82 8.69
CA VAL A 226 26.51 -6.95 7.49
C VAL A 226 25.20 -7.70 7.82
N PHE A 227 25.26 -8.70 8.70
CA PHE A 227 24.07 -9.40 9.19
C PHE A 227 23.17 -8.46 10.02
N PHE A 228 23.75 -7.69 10.95
CA PHE A 228 22.99 -6.72 11.73
C PHE A 228 22.43 -5.60 10.86
N LEU A 229 23.15 -5.14 9.85
CA LEU A 229 22.67 -4.12 8.91
C LEU A 229 21.48 -4.63 8.08
N SER A 230 21.56 -5.84 7.54
CA SER A 230 20.47 -6.45 6.76
C SER A 230 19.24 -6.75 7.63
N LEU A 231 19.43 -7.27 8.84
CA LEU A 231 18.36 -7.47 9.81
C LEU A 231 17.72 -6.12 10.22
N ALA A 232 18.53 -5.10 10.48
CA ALA A 232 18.04 -3.75 10.80
C ALA A 232 17.24 -3.15 9.65
N LEU A 233 17.69 -3.32 8.40
CA LEU A 233 16.95 -2.89 7.20
C LEU A 233 15.61 -3.62 7.06
N ILE A 234 15.58 -4.93 7.28
CA ILE A 234 14.34 -5.71 7.26
C ILE A 234 13.41 -5.23 8.37
N CYS A 235 13.90 -5.06 9.60
CA CYS A 235 13.10 -4.55 10.72
C CYS A 235 12.58 -3.13 10.46
N ALA A 236 13.40 -2.25 9.88
CA ALA A 236 13.00 -0.90 9.50
C ALA A 236 11.92 -0.91 8.41
N ALA A 237 12.05 -1.78 7.40
CA ALA A 237 11.04 -1.97 6.37
C ALA A 237 9.71 -2.48 6.97
N PHE A 238 9.75 -3.46 7.88
CA PHE A 238 8.56 -3.94 8.60
C PHE A 238 7.92 -2.85 9.47
N ALA A 239 8.72 -2.05 10.17
CA ALA A 239 8.22 -0.94 10.98
C ALA A 239 7.55 0.13 10.10
N PHE A 240 8.15 0.45 8.94
CA PHE A 240 7.60 1.36 7.96
C PHE A 240 6.27 0.84 7.39
N LEU A 241 6.21 -0.42 6.95
CA LEU A 241 4.99 -1.05 6.44
C LEU A 241 3.88 -1.06 7.50
N ARG A 242 4.23 -1.35 8.77
CA ARG A 242 3.27 -1.29 9.88
C ARG A 242 2.75 0.13 10.12
N LYS A 243 3.60 1.14 9.97
CA LYS A 243 3.19 2.55 10.09
C LYS A 243 2.25 2.94 8.94
N VAL A 244 2.61 2.61 7.71
CA VAL A 244 1.77 2.86 6.51
C VAL A 244 0.41 2.16 6.66
N SER A 245 0.38 0.89 7.10
CA SER A 245 -0.86 0.16 7.36
C SER A 245 -1.75 0.87 8.37
N ARG A 246 -1.20 1.38 9.47
CA ARG A 246 -1.98 2.13 10.47
C ARG A 246 -2.57 3.42 9.90
N THR A 247 -1.79 4.17 9.13
CA THR A 247 -2.27 5.39 8.49
C THR A 247 -3.41 5.09 7.52
N PHE A 248 -3.34 3.97 6.78
CA PHE A 248 -4.45 3.52 5.95
C PHE A 248 -5.69 3.12 6.75
N ASP A 249 -5.53 2.44 7.89
CA ASP A 249 -6.64 2.07 8.76
C ASP A 249 -7.31 3.30 9.39
N GLU A 250 -6.53 4.33 9.78
CA GLU A 250 -7.03 5.61 10.29
C GLU A 250 -7.84 6.36 9.24
N VAL A 251 -7.29 6.55 8.03
CA VAL A 251 -8.00 7.22 6.92
C VAL A 251 -9.26 6.45 6.52
N ARG A 252 -9.21 5.11 6.54
CA ARG A 252 -10.39 4.28 6.23
C ARG A 252 -11.45 4.37 7.33
N GLY A 253 -11.06 4.42 8.60
CA GLY A 253 -11.99 4.56 9.73
C GLY A 253 -12.81 5.86 9.66
N GLU A 254 -12.15 6.97 9.35
CA GLU A 254 -12.81 8.28 9.18
C GLU A 254 -13.83 8.27 8.02
N CYS A 255 -13.60 7.48 6.96
CA CYS A 255 -14.54 7.36 5.85
C CYS A 255 -15.79 6.52 6.15
N TYR A 256 -15.80 5.69 7.20
CA TYR A 256 -16.92 4.81 7.55
C TYR A 256 -17.78 5.31 8.72
N ASP A 257 -17.24 6.16 9.60
CA ASP A 257 -17.99 6.71 10.74
C ASP A 257 -18.89 7.91 10.40
N GLY A 258 -18.84 8.41 9.15
CA GLY A 258 -19.62 9.57 8.71
C GLY A 258 -21.13 9.36 8.49
N ASP A 259 -21.64 8.12 8.56
CA ASP A 259 -23.04 7.76 8.28
C ASP A 259 -23.81 7.28 9.53
N ARG A 260 -23.41 7.70 10.74
CA ARG A 260 -24.16 7.44 11.98
C ARG A 260 -24.76 8.70 12.60
#